data_AF-A0A7Y5L8E4-F1
#
_entry.id   AF-A0A7Y5L8E4-F1
#
_cell.length_a   1.000
_cell.length_b   1.000
_cell.length_c   1.000
_cell.angle_alpha   90.00
_cell.angle_beta   90.00
_cell.angle_gamma   90.00
#
_symmetry.space_group_name_H-M   'P 1'
#
loop_
_entity.id
_entity.type
_entity.pdbx_description
1 polymer ?
#
loop_
_entity_poly.entity_id
_entity_poly.type
_entity_poly.pdbx_seq_one_letter_code
_entity_poly.pdbx_strand_id
1 'polypeptide(L)'
;MNTNVWKEFDQNVISHSGAHHLMAIDGLLRKQGYARVTDVAKSLNITRGSASITLKALKERGLVEEDENKFLHLSKNGNSLAQKIESKRIILIKFMKDVLHVSPEQAEIDACKVEHLISIETGEHLLAFLKFLFSGDQRAVDFLKAFLSYKNACGDITQCPVCETDCLINTDFSETSKTGGNRFTLSK
;
A
#
# COMPACT_ATOMS: atom_id res chain seq x y z
N MET A 1 1.37 -8.19 -29.49
CA MET A 1 1.25 -7.52 -28.17
C MET A 1 -0.19 -7.69 -27.71
N ASN A 2 -0.41 -8.33 -26.55
CA ASN A 2 -1.75 -8.67 -26.09
C ASN A 2 -2.50 -7.38 -25.68
N THR A 3 -3.52 -7.00 -26.44
CA THR A 3 -4.22 -5.71 -26.38
C THR A 3 -5.19 -5.56 -25.19
N ASN A 4 -5.07 -6.40 -24.15
CA ASN A 4 -6.02 -6.45 -23.02
C ASN A 4 -5.33 -6.44 -21.63
N VAL A 5 -4.11 -5.90 -21.51
CA VAL A 5 -3.38 -5.84 -20.21
C VAL A 5 -4.21 -5.17 -19.11
N TRP A 6 -4.97 -4.12 -19.44
CA TRP A 6 -5.85 -3.45 -18.47
C TRP A 6 -6.99 -4.31 -17.91
N LYS A 7 -7.41 -5.38 -18.62
CA LYS A 7 -8.41 -6.35 -18.13
C LYS A 7 -7.83 -7.35 -17.12
N GLU A 8 -6.51 -7.43 -16.99
CA GLU A 8 -5.87 -8.23 -15.93
C GLU A 8 -6.06 -7.58 -14.54
N PHE A 9 -6.44 -6.29 -14.48
CA PHE A 9 -6.81 -5.61 -13.24
C PHE A 9 -8.02 -6.26 -12.53
N ASP A 10 -8.95 -6.84 -13.30
CA ASP A 10 -10.09 -7.59 -12.75
C ASP A 10 -9.67 -8.93 -12.11
N GLN A 11 -8.41 -9.34 -12.26
CA GLN A 11 -7.82 -10.52 -11.64
C GLN A 11 -7.11 -10.21 -10.32
N ASN A 12 -7.18 -8.97 -9.82
CA ASN A 12 -6.64 -8.62 -8.52
C ASN A 12 -7.19 -9.58 -7.45
N VAL A 13 -6.28 -10.33 -6.83
CA VAL A 13 -6.64 -11.37 -5.88
C VAL A 13 -7.49 -10.79 -4.74
N ILE A 14 -7.32 -9.52 -4.38
CA ILE A 14 -8.12 -8.91 -3.32
C ILE A 14 -8.31 -7.42 -3.58
N SER A 15 -9.46 -6.88 -3.15
CA SER A 15 -9.68 -5.44 -3.15
C SER A 15 -8.86 -4.76 -2.05
N HIS A 16 -8.65 -3.45 -2.18
CA HIS A 16 -8.02 -2.64 -1.13
C HIS A 16 -8.70 -2.87 0.23
N SER A 17 -10.02 -2.70 0.32
CA SER A 17 -10.76 -2.97 1.56
C SER A 17 -10.52 -4.39 2.08
N GLY A 18 -10.60 -5.41 1.23
CA GLY A 18 -10.37 -6.80 1.64
C GLY A 18 -8.99 -7.04 2.22
N ALA A 19 -7.94 -6.46 1.60
CA ALA A 19 -6.57 -6.54 2.08
C ALA A 19 -6.44 -5.97 3.50
N HIS A 20 -6.99 -4.77 3.72
CA HIS A 20 -6.98 -4.10 5.02
C HIS A 20 -7.74 -4.88 6.10
N HIS A 21 -8.83 -5.57 5.75
CA HIS A 21 -9.53 -6.45 6.69
C HIS A 21 -8.71 -7.68 7.08
N LEU A 22 -8.02 -8.33 6.12
CA LEU A 22 -7.13 -9.46 6.44
C LEU A 22 -5.98 -9.01 7.34
N MET A 23 -5.34 -7.88 7.03
CA MET A 23 -4.24 -7.34 7.85
C MET A 23 -4.72 -6.93 9.24
N ALA A 24 -5.92 -6.35 9.36
CA ALA A 24 -6.51 -6.01 10.66
C ALA A 24 -6.78 -7.25 11.52
N ILE A 25 -7.32 -8.33 10.94
CA ILE A 25 -7.51 -9.60 11.66
C ILE A 25 -6.15 -10.16 12.09
N ASP A 26 -5.16 -10.24 11.20
CA ASP A 26 -3.82 -10.73 11.53
C ASP A 26 -3.18 -9.92 12.69
N GLY A 27 -3.25 -8.59 12.61
CA GLY A 27 -2.72 -7.69 13.63
C GLY A 27 -3.41 -7.86 14.99
N LEU A 28 -4.74 -7.99 15.00
CA LEU A 28 -5.51 -8.24 16.23
C LEU A 28 -5.18 -9.61 16.83
N LEU A 29 -5.11 -10.66 16.02
CA LEU A 29 -4.72 -12.00 16.47
C LEU A 29 -3.32 -12.00 17.10
N ARG A 30 -2.34 -11.34 16.47
CA ARG A 30 -0.98 -11.20 17.05
C ARG A 30 -0.95 -10.38 18.34
N LYS A 31 -1.78 -9.33 18.43
CA LYS A 31 -1.77 -8.40 19.57
C LYS A 31 -2.47 -8.95 20.80
N GLN A 32 -3.61 -9.62 20.63
CA GLN A 32 -4.49 -10.01 21.74
C GLN A 32 -5.06 -11.43 21.64
N GLY A 33 -4.70 -12.21 20.60
CA GLY A 33 -5.10 -13.61 20.45
C GLY A 33 -6.50 -13.85 19.89
N TYR A 34 -7.30 -12.80 19.69
CA TYR A 34 -8.65 -12.90 19.13
C TYR A 34 -9.03 -11.64 18.33
N ALA A 35 -9.96 -11.81 17.39
CA ALA A 35 -10.55 -10.71 16.64
C ALA A 35 -12.07 -10.92 16.51
N ARG A 36 -12.85 -9.87 16.71
CA ARG A 36 -14.29 -9.84 16.37
C ARG A 36 -14.56 -8.78 15.31
N VAL A 37 -15.72 -8.84 14.68
CA VAL A 37 -16.18 -7.83 13.69
C VAL A 37 -16.07 -6.40 14.25
N THR A 38 -16.40 -6.20 15.53
CA THR A 38 -16.30 -4.90 16.20
C THR A 38 -14.87 -4.42 16.38
N ASP A 39 -13.94 -5.35 16.61
CA ASP A 39 -12.53 -5.02 16.79
C ASP A 39 -11.91 -4.62 15.45
N VAL A 40 -12.23 -5.36 14.38
CA VAL A 40 -11.82 -5.02 13.01
C VAL A 40 -12.37 -3.65 12.60
N ALA A 41 -13.66 -3.40 12.83
CA ALA A 41 -14.29 -2.11 12.52
C ALA A 41 -13.61 -0.95 13.26
N LYS A 42 -13.30 -1.14 14.56
CA LYS A 42 -12.59 -0.15 15.37
C LYS A 42 -11.14 0.05 14.89
N SER A 43 -10.44 -1.02 14.55
CA SER A 43 -9.05 -0.96 14.07
C SER A 43 -8.92 -0.22 12.75
N LEU A 44 -9.88 -0.40 11.85
CA LEU A 44 -9.91 0.25 10.53
C LEU A 44 -10.64 1.60 10.53
N ASN A 45 -11.18 2.03 11.68
CA ASN A 45 -11.99 3.24 11.81
C ASN A 45 -13.17 3.29 10.81
N ILE A 46 -13.91 2.18 10.69
CA ILE A 46 -15.09 2.05 9.82
C ILE A 46 -16.32 1.60 10.62
N THR A 47 -17.50 1.68 10.00
CA THR A 47 -18.73 1.19 10.63
C THR A 47 -18.75 -0.35 10.72
N ARG A 48 -19.42 -0.88 11.74
CA ARG A 48 -19.64 -2.33 11.88
C ARG A 48 -20.35 -2.93 10.65
N GLY A 49 -21.26 -2.19 10.04
CA GLY A 49 -21.95 -2.60 8.81
C GLY A 49 -20.99 -2.76 7.63
N SER A 50 -20.10 -1.78 7.42
CA SER A 50 -19.06 -1.85 6.38
C SER A 50 -18.12 -3.02 6.59
N ALA A 51 -17.65 -3.22 7.83
CA ALA A 51 -16.81 -4.35 8.19
C ALA A 51 -17.52 -5.70 7.90
N SER A 52 -18.79 -5.81 8.26
CA SER A 52 -19.58 -7.04 8.06
C SER A 52 -19.72 -7.41 6.59
N ILE A 53 -19.91 -6.43 5.69
CA ILE A 53 -20.03 -6.66 4.25
C ILE A 53 -18.72 -7.24 3.69
N THR A 54 -17.58 -6.62 4.00
CA THR A 54 -16.27 -7.10 3.52
C THR A 54 -15.91 -8.46 4.12
N LEU A 55 -16.15 -8.66 5.42
CA LEU A 55 -15.90 -9.93 6.10
C LEU A 55 -16.77 -11.06 5.55
N LYS A 56 -18.03 -10.78 5.17
CA LYS A 56 -18.88 -11.77 4.50
C LYS A 56 -18.24 -12.24 3.20
N ALA A 57 -17.80 -11.33 2.34
CA ALA A 57 -17.13 -11.68 1.09
C ALA A 57 -15.81 -12.45 1.33
N LEU A 58 -15.03 -12.10 2.36
CA LEU A 58 -13.80 -12.82 2.71
C LEU A 58 -14.08 -14.24 3.23
N LYS A 59 -15.18 -14.45 3.96
CA LYS A 59 -15.64 -15.78 4.39
C LYS A 59 -16.11 -16.63 3.21
N GLU A 60 -16.90 -16.07 2.31
CA GLU A 60 -17.36 -16.75 1.09
C GLU A 60 -16.19 -17.20 0.20
N ARG A 61 -15.08 -16.46 0.24
CA ARG A 61 -13.84 -16.78 -0.48
C ARG A 61 -12.89 -17.72 0.29
N GLY A 62 -13.27 -18.17 1.49
CA GLY A 62 -12.46 -19.08 2.31
C GLY A 62 -11.16 -18.46 2.85
N LEU A 63 -11.09 -17.13 2.98
CA LEU A 63 -9.92 -16.43 3.53
C LEU A 63 -10.06 -16.15 5.03
N VAL A 64 -11.31 -16.04 5.51
CA VAL A 64 -11.64 -15.79 6.91
C VAL A 64 -12.60 -16.88 7.37
N GLU A 65 -12.45 -17.32 8.62
CA GLU A 65 -13.33 -18.25 9.31
C GLU A 65 -13.90 -17.55 10.55
N GLU A 66 -15.11 -17.94 10.97
CA GLU A 66 -15.74 -17.42 12.18
C GLU A 66 -16.26 -18.61 13.01
N ASP A 67 -15.80 -18.71 14.25
CA ASP A 67 -16.20 -19.80 15.15
C ASP A 67 -17.55 -19.55 15.85
N GLU A 68 -18.00 -20.51 16.64
CA GLU A 68 -19.26 -20.44 17.40
C GLU A 68 -19.28 -19.26 18.39
N ASN A 69 -18.11 -18.85 18.89
CA ASN A 69 -17.92 -17.72 19.81
C ASN A 69 -17.77 -16.37 19.08
N LYS A 70 -17.98 -16.35 17.76
CA LYS A 70 -17.85 -15.17 16.88
C LYS A 70 -16.43 -14.61 16.83
N PHE A 71 -15.42 -15.43 17.11
CA PHE A 71 -14.03 -15.05 16.83
C PHE A 71 -13.68 -15.33 15.38
N LEU A 72 -13.04 -14.34 14.78
CA LEU A 72 -12.52 -14.36 13.42
C LEU A 72 -11.13 -14.99 13.43
N HIS A 73 -10.93 -15.93 12.52
CA HIS A 73 -9.65 -16.58 12.26
C HIS A 73 -9.29 -16.40 10.79
N LEU A 74 -7.99 -16.37 10.49
CA LEU A 74 -7.53 -16.45 9.10
C LEU A 74 -7.36 -17.92 8.73
N SER A 75 -7.92 -18.34 7.59
CA SER A 75 -7.58 -19.64 7.03
C SER A 75 -6.10 -19.66 6.65
N LYS A 76 -5.54 -20.84 6.35
CA LYS A 76 -4.15 -20.95 5.87
C LYS A 76 -3.89 -20.05 4.65
N ASN A 77 -4.85 -19.99 3.73
CA ASN A 77 -4.77 -19.14 2.53
C ASN A 77 -4.93 -17.66 2.88
N GLY A 78 -5.84 -17.31 3.78
CA GLY A 78 -6.03 -15.93 4.27
C GLY A 78 -4.78 -15.39 4.97
N ASN A 79 -4.17 -16.21 5.83
CA ASN A 79 -2.94 -15.84 6.54
C ASN A 79 -1.76 -15.67 5.57
N SER A 80 -1.57 -16.62 4.64
CA SER A 80 -0.52 -16.49 3.62
C SER A 80 -0.70 -15.23 2.76
N LEU A 81 -1.94 -14.90 2.38
CA LEU A 81 -2.23 -13.68 1.62
C LEU A 81 -1.97 -12.42 2.44
N ALA A 82 -2.43 -12.36 3.69
CA ALA A 82 -2.19 -11.23 4.60
C ALA A 82 -0.68 -10.96 4.77
N GLN A 83 0.10 -12.01 5.00
CA GLN A 83 1.56 -11.91 5.15
C GLN A 83 2.26 -11.43 3.88
N LYS A 84 1.82 -11.89 2.71
CA LYS A 84 2.37 -11.43 1.42
C LYS A 84 2.07 -9.95 1.17
N ILE A 85 0.86 -9.51 1.49
CA ILE A 85 0.47 -8.09 1.35
C ILE A 85 1.30 -7.23 2.32
N GLU A 86 1.39 -7.63 3.58
CA GLU A 86 2.18 -6.90 4.58
C GLU A 86 3.67 -6.85 4.20
N SER A 87 4.23 -7.96 3.70
CA SER A 87 5.62 -7.99 3.23
C SER A 87 5.84 -7.00 2.09
N LYS A 88 4.92 -6.96 1.11
CA LYS A 88 4.97 -5.98 0.01
C LYS A 88 4.88 -4.55 0.53
N ARG A 89 3.99 -4.26 1.48
CA ARG A 89 3.86 -2.95 2.14
C ARG A 89 5.18 -2.52 2.77
N ILE A 90 5.81 -3.38 3.58
CA ILE A 90 7.08 -3.10 4.25
C ILE A 90 8.21 -2.82 3.24
N ILE A 91 8.30 -3.63 2.18
CA ILE A 91 9.29 -3.46 1.12
C ILE A 91 9.08 -2.12 0.39
N LEU A 92 7.83 -1.78 0.05
CA LEU A 92 7.48 -0.52 -0.61
C LEU A 92 7.79 0.69 0.28
N ILE A 93 7.43 0.66 1.56
CA ILE A 93 7.78 1.71 2.52
C ILE A 93 9.29 1.90 2.56
N LYS A 94 10.04 0.80 2.68
CA LYS A 94 11.51 0.85 2.71
C LYS A 94 12.10 1.45 1.45
N PHE A 95 11.60 1.06 0.28
CA PHE A 95 12.04 1.62 -1.00
C PHE A 95 11.71 3.11 -1.11
N MET A 96 10.46 3.50 -0.91
CA MET A 96 10.01 4.89 -1.06
C MET A 96 10.72 5.82 -0.07
N LYS A 97 10.84 5.41 1.19
CA LYS A 97 11.48 6.22 2.23
C LYS A 97 13.00 6.23 2.12
N ASP A 98 13.63 5.05 2.08
CA ASP A 98 15.09 4.96 2.27
C ASP A 98 15.86 5.05 0.94
N VAL A 99 15.21 4.84 -0.22
CA VAL A 99 15.84 4.94 -1.55
C VAL A 99 15.35 6.17 -2.30
N LEU A 100 14.03 6.39 -2.38
CA LEU A 100 13.46 7.53 -3.09
C LEU A 100 13.37 8.81 -2.24
N HIS A 101 13.63 8.72 -0.93
CA HIS A 101 13.55 9.85 0.01
C HIS A 101 12.17 10.54 0.06
N VAL A 102 11.10 9.78 -0.19
CA VAL A 102 9.73 10.21 0.10
C VAL A 102 9.58 10.38 1.61
N SER A 103 8.79 11.36 2.05
CA SER A 103 8.56 11.57 3.49
C SER A 103 7.99 10.30 4.14
N PRO A 104 8.32 10.00 5.41
CA PRO A 104 7.85 8.76 6.05
C PRO A 104 6.33 8.58 5.99
N GLU A 105 5.56 9.64 6.24
CA GLU A 105 4.10 9.62 6.17
C GLU A 105 3.60 9.31 4.74
N GLN A 106 4.15 9.99 3.73
CA GLN A 106 3.73 9.79 2.35
C GLN A 106 4.12 8.39 1.84
N ALA A 107 5.29 7.88 2.24
CA ALA A 107 5.72 6.52 1.91
C ALA A 107 4.76 5.45 2.46
N GLU A 108 4.24 5.65 3.68
CA GLU A 108 3.21 4.76 4.24
C GLU A 108 1.88 4.85 3.48
N ILE A 109 1.45 6.06 3.12
CA ILE A 109 0.22 6.31 2.36
C ILE A 109 0.32 5.65 0.96
N ASP A 110 1.44 5.80 0.27
CA ASP A 110 1.59 5.28 -1.08
C ASP A 110 1.84 3.76 -1.10
N ALA A 111 2.56 3.22 -0.12
CA ALA A 111 2.64 1.78 0.06
C ALA A 111 1.25 1.17 0.27
N CYS A 112 0.41 1.80 1.11
CA CYS A 112 -0.98 1.41 1.37
C CYS A 112 -1.82 1.28 0.08
N LYS A 113 -1.60 2.20 -0.87
CA LYS A 113 -2.31 2.19 -2.16
C LYS A 113 -1.85 1.03 -3.07
N VAL A 114 -0.58 0.64 -2.99
CA VAL A 114 0.09 -0.17 -4.02
C VAL A 114 0.33 -1.63 -3.60
N GLU A 115 0.47 -1.91 -2.31
CA GLU A 115 0.84 -3.21 -1.74
C GLU A 115 0.03 -4.41 -2.25
N HIS A 116 -1.26 -4.25 -2.49
CA HIS A 116 -2.15 -5.31 -2.94
C HIS A 116 -2.30 -5.37 -4.46
N LEU A 117 -1.78 -4.36 -5.18
CA LEU A 117 -1.85 -4.23 -6.64
C LEU A 117 -0.62 -4.80 -7.34
N ILE A 118 0.55 -4.75 -6.72
CA ILE A 118 1.76 -5.28 -7.35
C ILE A 118 1.79 -6.81 -7.29
N SER A 119 2.32 -7.41 -8.36
CA SER A 119 2.52 -8.84 -8.47
C SER A 119 3.55 -9.34 -7.45
N ILE A 120 3.57 -10.65 -7.22
CA ILE A 120 4.61 -11.29 -6.41
C ILE A 120 5.98 -11.11 -7.08
N GLU A 121 6.05 -11.24 -8.40
CA GLU A 121 7.29 -11.05 -9.17
C GLU A 121 7.89 -9.64 -8.98
N THR A 122 7.08 -8.58 -9.03
CA THR A 122 7.55 -7.22 -8.75
C THR A 122 8.05 -7.10 -7.32
N GLY A 123 7.33 -7.68 -6.35
CA GLY A 123 7.74 -7.67 -4.94
C GLY A 123 9.06 -8.40 -4.70
N GLU A 124 9.28 -9.55 -5.34
CA GLU A 124 10.51 -10.35 -5.24
C GLU A 124 11.72 -9.62 -5.82
N HIS A 125 11.58 -9.04 -7.01
CA HIS A 125 12.65 -8.26 -7.63
C HIS A 125 12.94 -6.97 -6.85
N LEU A 126 11.92 -6.29 -6.32
CA LEU A 126 12.12 -5.14 -5.46
C LEU A 126 12.86 -5.52 -4.17
N LEU A 127 12.50 -6.65 -3.54
CA LEU A 127 13.24 -7.15 -2.38
C LEU A 127 14.70 -7.45 -2.71
N ALA A 128 14.96 -8.13 -3.83
CA ALA A 128 16.32 -8.43 -4.27
C ALA A 128 17.14 -7.14 -4.51
N PHE A 129 16.52 -6.14 -5.16
CA PHE A 129 17.10 -4.83 -5.38
C PHE A 129 17.44 -4.12 -4.05
N LEU A 130 16.51 -4.06 -3.10
CA LEU A 130 16.78 -3.48 -1.78
C LEU A 130 17.86 -4.24 -1.02
N LYS A 131 17.86 -5.57 -1.07
CA LYS A 131 18.91 -6.38 -0.45
C LYS A 131 20.29 -6.03 -1.01
N PHE A 132 20.41 -5.85 -2.32
CA PHE A 132 21.65 -5.40 -2.94
C PHE A 132 22.03 -3.98 -2.46
N LEU A 133 21.09 -3.04 -2.54
CA LEU A 133 21.31 -1.65 -2.12
C LEU A 133 21.79 -1.53 -0.67
N PHE A 134 21.28 -2.38 0.23
CA PHE A 134 21.61 -2.37 1.67
C PHE A 134 22.60 -3.48 2.08
N SER A 135 23.29 -4.12 1.12
CA SER A 135 24.23 -5.22 1.40
C SER A 135 25.57 -4.77 1.99
N GLY A 136 25.88 -3.48 1.92
CA GLY A 136 27.22 -2.95 2.21
C GLY A 136 28.20 -3.07 1.03
N ASP A 137 27.79 -3.60 -0.12
CA ASP A 137 28.59 -3.58 -1.34
C ASP A 137 28.94 -2.14 -1.73
N GLN A 138 30.22 -1.86 -1.95
CA GLN A 138 30.70 -0.50 -2.22
C GLN A 138 30.04 0.11 -3.46
N ARG A 139 29.75 -0.70 -4.50
CA ARG A 139 29.07 -0.22 -5.72
C ARG A 139 27.65 0.24 -5.42
N ALA A 140 26.95 -0.47 -4.54
CA ALA A 140 25.61 -0.09 -4.11
C ALA A 140 25.65 1.22 -3.28
N VAL A 141 26.61 1.33 -2.36
CA VAL A 141 26.82 2.55 -1.56
C VAL A 141 27.14 3.75 -2.45
N ASP A 142 28.03 3.57 -3.43
CA ASP A 142 28.44 4.63 -4.35
C ASP A 142 27.29 5.02 -5.30
N PHE A 143 26.52 4.04 -5.78
CA PHE A 143 25.32 4.28 -6.58
C PHE A 143 24.30 5.13 -5.82
N LEU A 144 23.98 4.78 -4.56
CA LEU A 144 23.03 5.55 -3.75
C LEU A 144 23.53 6.98 -3.52
N LYS A 145 24.81 7.16 -3.19
CA LYS A 145 25.39 8.50 -3.01
C LYS A 145 25.30 9.33 -4.30
N ALA A 146 25.61 8.71 -5.44
CA ALA A 146 25.53 9.37 -6.75
C ALA A 146 24.08 9.75 -7.09
N PHE A 147 23.14 8.83 -6.88
CA PHE A 147 21.71 9.06 -7.10
C PHE A 147 21.17 10.20 -6.22
N LEU A 148 21.50 10.21 -4.93
CA LEU A 148 21.04 11.26 -4.00
C LEU A 148 21.65 12.63 -4.28
N SER A 149 22.83 12.67 -4.90
CA SER A 149 23.48 13.90 -5.31
C SER A 149 23.05 14.35 -6.71
N TYR A 150 22.31 13.50 -7.44
CA TYR A 150 21.86 13.79 -8.79
C TYR A 150 20.79 14.87 -8.76
N LYS A 151 21.11 16.05 -9.29
CA LYS A 151 20.14 17.12 -9.49
C LYS A 151 19.26 16.75 -10.67
N ASN A 152 18.09 16.24 -10.35
CA ASN A 152 17.08 15.94 -11.34
C ASN A 152 16.40 17.25 -11.76
N ALA A 153 16.61 17.67 -13.00
CA ALA A 153 15.90 18.76 -13.61
C ALA A 153 15.28 18.22 -14.89
N CYS A 154 13.98 18.40 -15.01
CA CYS A 154 13.30 18.17 -16.27
C CYS A 154 13.16 19.52 -16.95
N GLY A 155 13.45 19.61 -18.23
CA GLY A 155 13.23 20.82 -19.00
C GLY A 155 12.12 20.56 -20.00
N ASP A 156 12.52 20.52 -21.27
CA ASP A 156 11.70 20.02 -22.36
C ASP A 156 11.56 18.49 -22.27
N ILE A 157 10.33 18.00 -22.36
CA ILE A 157 10.01 16.57 -22.36
C ILE A 157 10.76 15.81 -23.46
N THR A 158 11.04 16.46 -24.60
CA THR A 158 11.77 15.85 -25.73
C THR A 158 13.24 15.56 -25.41
N GLN A 159 13.77 16.15 -24.33
CA GLN A 159 15.15 15.96 -23.87
C GLN A 159 15.23 15.11 -22.60
N CYS A 160 14.09 14.73 -22.03
CA CYS A 160 14.04 13.85 -20.87
C CYS A 160 14.27 12.40 -21.34
N PRO A 161 15.28 11.68 -20.79
CA PRO A 161 15.57 10.31 -21.24
C PRO A 161 14.52 9.27 -20.83
N VAL A 162 13.52 9.66 -20.03
CA VAL A 162 12.50 8.76 -19.46
C VAL A 162 11.06 9.25 -19.69
N CYS A 163 10.85 10.53 -19.95
CA CYS A 163 9.51 11.10 -20.03
C CYS A 163 8.91 10.82 -21.40
N GLU A 164 7.74 10.17 -21.44
CA GLU A 164 7.04 9.88 -22.71
C GLU A 164 5.85 10.83 -22.96
N THR A 165 5.10 11.18 -21.90
CA THR A 165 3.83 11.92 -22.03
C THR A 165 3.77 13.20 -21.19
N ASP A 166 4.30 13.16 -19.97
CA ASP A 166 4.38 14.32 -19.07
C ASP A 166 5.63 14.21 -18.18
N CYS A 167 6.01 15.31 -17.54
CA CYS A 167 7.15 15.35 -16.63
C CYS A 167 6.80 15.70 -15.18
N LEU A 168 6.95 14.72 -14.29
CA LEU A 168 6.59 14.82 -12.86
C LEU A 168 7.49 15.74 -12.01
N ILE A 169 8.54 16.33 -12.57
CA ILE A 169 9.52 17.15 -11.83
C ILE A 169 9.17 18.65 -11.90
N ASN A 170 8.42 19.08 -12.92
CA ASN A 170 8.04 20.47 -13.14
C ASN A 170 6.52 20.68 -13.16
N THR A 171 5.74 19.70 -12.71
CA THR A 171 4.30 19.87 -12.60
C THR A 171 4.01 20.81 -11.43
N ASP A 172 3.62 22.05 -11.74
CA ASP A 172 2.87 22.91 -10.82
C ASP A 172 1.54 22.23 -10.50
N PHE A 173 1.54 21.23 -9.62
CA PHE A 173 0.33 20.78 -8.93
C PHE A 173 -0.04 21.84 -7.88
N SER A 174 -0.34 23.05 -8.32
CA SER A 174 -1.14 24.00 -7.53
C SER A 174 -2.60 23.57 -7.62
N GLU A 175 -2.94 22.42 -7.05
CA GLU A 175 -4.34 22.14 -6.74
C GLU A 175 -4.73 23.00 -5.54
N THR A 176 -5.44 24.07 -5.88
CA THR A 176 -6.43 24.78 -5.08
C THR A 176 -6.96 24.01 -3.86
N SER A 177 -6.30 24.17 -2.71
CA SER A 177 -6.99 24.19 -1.42
C SER A 177 -7.70 25.54 -1.27
N LYS A 178 -8.71 25.79 -2.11
CA LYS A 178 -9.67 26.88 -1.88
C LYS A 178 -10.52 26.49 -0.68
N THR A 179 -10.14 27.03 0.48
CA THR A 179 -11.03 27.66 1.46
C THR A 179 -12.50 27.18 1.44
N GLY A 180 -12.78 26.09 2.15
CA GLY A 180 -14.10 25.84 2.73
C GLY A 180 -14.16 26.44 4.12
N GLY A 181 -14.26 27.75 4.23
CA GLY A 181 -14.50 28.43 5.51
C GLY A 181 -15.90 28.07 6.01
N ASN A 182 -15.99 27.21 7.03
CA ASN A 182 -17.24 27.02 7.74
C ASN A 182 -17.29 28.03 8.89
N ARG A 183 -18.05 29.09 8.67
CA ARG A 183 -18.41 30.13 9.62
C ARG A 183 -19.31 29.51 10.69
N PHE A 184 -18.74 29.02 11.79
CA PHE A 184 -19.52 28.74 13.01
C PHE A 184 -19.92 30.08 13.61
N THR A 185 -21.16 30.49 13.35
CA THR A 185 -21.85 31.53 14.11
C THR A 185 -22.14 30.98 15.50
N LEU A 186 -21.45 31.51 16.51
CA LEU A 186 -21.93 31.46 17.89
C LEU A 186 -23.13 32.40 17.99
N SER A 187 -24.28 31.86 18.36
CA SER A 187 -25.43 32.65 18.79
C SER A 187 -26.11 31.94 19.95
N LYS A 188 -26.05 32.64 21.08
CA LYS A 188 -26.62 32.44 22.42
C LYS A 188 -25.85 31.51 23.35
#